data_AF-A0A7S3RNQ2-F1
#
_entry.id   AF-A0A7S3RNQ2-F1
#
_cell.length_a   1.000
_cell.length_b   1.000
_cell.length_c   1.000
_cell.angle_alpha   90.00
_cell.angle_beta   90.00
_cell.angle_gamma   90.00
#
_symmetry.space_group_name_H-M   'P 1'
#
loop_
_entity.id
_entity.type
_entity.pdbx_description
1 polymer ?
#
loop_
_entity_poly.entity_id
_entity_poly.type
_entity_poly.pdbx_seq_one_letter_code
_entity_poly.pdbx_strand_id
1 'polypeptide(L)'
;GEPPPPPPPPPDDDSPDDTGLVAVSVDLGQDGEPAGVARLNLRPRRRRSDILLLERMRLPLGLVIEEVAGEIVVTGALPGYGAVGQAAEGDVVRGLTAWAPVLAGSPMWQQVTSGTPLGTRQLKRVLFSADGATFGDVRGAIASHRADAGGDGYATLIVERVR
;
A
#
# COMPACT_ATOMS: atom_id res chain seq x y z
N GLY A 1 40.61 -2.21 52.49
CA GLY A 1 39.62 -1.45 51.73
C GLY A 1 39.37 -2.21 50.46
N GLU A 2 38.15 -2.68 50.26
CA GLU A 2 37.75 -3.46 49.09
C GLU A 2 37.78 -2.56 47.84
N PRO A 3 38.26 -3.03 46.68
CA PRO A 3 38.27 -2.25 45.46
C PRO A 3 36.84 -1.94 44.99
N PRO A 4 36.60 -0.78 44.36
CA PRO A 4 35.27 -0.42 43.88
C PRO A 4 34.81 -1.40 42.81
N PRO A 5 33.49 -1.70 42.74
CA PRO A 5 32.95 -2.59 41.74
C PRO A 5 33.18 -2.00 40.34
N PRO A 6 33.35 -2.86 39.32
CA PRO A 6 33.47 -2.41 37.94
C PRO A 6 32.20 -1.66 37.51
N PRO A 7 32.32 -0.71 36.57
CA PRO A 7 31.16 -0.01 36.03
C PRO A 7 30.19 -1.02 35.39
N PRO A 8 28.88 -0.74 35.42
CA PRO A 8 27.91 -1.58 34.74
C PRO A 8 28.26 -1.68 33.25
N PRO A 9 27.95 -2.81 32.60
CA PRO A 9 28.09 -2.92 31.15
C PRO A 9 27.30 -1.80 30.48
N PRO A 10 27.73 -1.33 29.29
CA PRO A 10 26.90 -0.43 28.50
C PRO A 10 25.52 -1.08 28.31
N PRO A 11 24.42 -0.31 28.30
CA PRO A 11 23.12 -0.87 27.98
C PRO A 11 23.24 -1.59 26.64
N ASP A 12 22.73 -2.82 26.57
CA ASP A 12 22.59 -3.52 25.30
C ASP A 12 21.79 -2.58 24.38
N ASP A 13 22.45 -2.04 23.36
CA ASP A 13 21.84 -1.16 22.35
C ASP A 13 21.04 -2.03 21.36
N ASP A 14 20.14 -2.81 21.93
CA ASP A 14 19.11 -3.61 21.26
C ASP A 14 17.82 -2.76 21.19
N SER A 15 17.99 -1.48 20.87
CA SER A 15 16.89 -0.57 20.57
C SER A 15 16.47 -0.83 19.13
N PRO A 16 15.40 -1.61 18.84
CA PRO A 16 14.81 -1.56 17.51
C PRO A 16 14.37 -0.11 17.27
N ASP A 17 14.64 0.44 16.08
CA ASP A 17 14.10 1.74 15.66
C ASP A 17 12.64 1.90 16.16
N ASP A 18 12.44 2.85 17.08
CA ASP A 18 11.38 2.90 18.10
C ASP A 18 9.99 3.28 17.55
N THR A 19 9.55 2.65 16.45
CA THR A 19 8.17 2.75 15.97
C THR A 19 7.57 1.45 15.45
N GLY A 20 8.39 0.44 15.12
CA GLY A 20 7.91 -0.80 14.49
C GLY A 20 7.20 -0.56 13.14
N LEU A 21 7.49 0.56 12.48
CA LEU A 21 6.92 0.95 11.19
C LEU A 21 7.85 0.54 10.06
N VAL A 22 7.29 -0.03 9.00
CA VAL A 22 7.97 -0.35 7.75
C VAL A 22 7.65 0.71 6.71
N ALA A 23 8.67 1.38 6.19
CA ALA A 23 8.51 2.34 5.11
C ALA A 23 8.41 1.63 3.76
N VAL A 24 7.36 1.93 3.00
CA VAL A 24 7.15 1.45 1.63
C VAL A 24 7.09 2.65 0.70
N SER A 25 7.86 2.61 -0.38
CA SER A 25 7.86 3.63 -1.42
C SER A 25 7.13 3.08 -2.64
N VAL A 26 6.11 3.77 -3.11
CA VAL A 26 5.31 3.39 -4.29
C VAL A 26 5.44 4.50 -5.32
N ASP A 27 5.94 4.16 -6.51
CA ASP A 27 5.94 5.09 -7.64
C ASP A 27 4.51 5.22 -8.19
N LEU A 28 3.93 6.41 -8.11
CA LEU A 28 2.63 6.76 -8.70
C LEU A 28 2.77 7.39 -10.09
N GLY A 29 4.00 7.67 -10.54
CA GLY A 29 4.27 8.30 -11.83
C GLY A 29 3.87 9.77 -11.90
N GLN A 30 3.94 10.35 -13.09
CA GLN A 30 3.59 11.75 -13.33
C GLN A 30 2.09 12.05 -13.13
N ASP A 31 1.26 11.04 -13.34
CA ASP A 31 -0.18 11.10 -13.10
C ASP A 31 -0.55 10.76 -11.65
N GLY A 32 0.45 10.63 -10.78
CA GLY A 32 0.27 10.41 -9.35
C GLY A 32 -0.33 11.61 -8.62
N GLU A 33 -1.04 11.34 -7.53
CA GLU A 33 -1.37 12.34 -6.51
C GLU A 33 -0.94 11.82 -5.11
N PRO A 34 0.18 12.30 -4.54
CA PRO A 34 1.14 13.24 -5.14
C PRO A 34 1.90 12.62 -6.33
N ALA A 35 2.40 13.46 -7.24
CA ALA A 35 3.18 12.99 -8.39
C ALA A 35 4.53 12.38 -7.95
N GLY A 36 4.97 11.34 -8.65
CA GLY A 36 6.21 10.61 -8.38
C GLY A 36 6.06 9.58 -7.27
N VAL A 37 7.05 9.49 -6.39
CA VAL A 37 7.12 8.44 -5.36
C VAL A 37 6.36 8.88 -4.11
N ALA A 38 5.31 8.13 -3.77
CA ALA A 38 4.61 8.25 -2.50
C ALA A 38 5.24 7.31 -1.47
N ARG A 39 5.50 7.82 -0.25
CA ARG A 39 6.01 7.02 0.86
C ARG A 39 4.90 6.77 1.88
N LEU A 40 4.71 5.51 2.25
CA LEU A 40 3.86 5.09 3.35
C LEU A 40 4.70 4.50 4.47
N ASN A 41 4.27 4.73 5.71
CA ASN A 41 4.79 4.00 6.86
C ASN A 41 3.68 3.08 7.36
N LEU A 42 3.92 1.76 7.28
CA LEU A 42 2.95 0.73 7.63
C LEU A 42 3.43 -0.03 8.86
N ARG A 43 2.54 -0.22 9.82
CA ARG A 43 2.78 -1.16 10.92
C ARG A 43 2.42 -2.57 10.45
N PRO A 44 3.33 -3.57 10.59
CA PRO A 44 2.97 -4.97 10.44
C PRO A 44 1.88 -5.35 11.44
N ARG A 45 0.86 -6.06 10.98
CA ARG A 45 -0.25 -6.52 11.83
C ARG A 45 -0.01 -7.92 12.37
N ARG A 46 0.76 -8.73 11.65
CA ARG A 46 1.06 -10.12 11.99
C ARG A 46 2.43 -10.21 12.62
N ARG A 47 2.61 -11.22 13.48
CA ARG A 47 3.94 -11.54 14.04
C ARG A 47 4.76 -12.24 12.95
N ARG A 48 6.04 -11.89 12.85
CA ARG A 48 6.99 -12.48 11.89
C ARG A 48 6.48 -12.39 10.43
N SER A 49 6.07 -11.18 10.03
CA SER A 49 5.65 -10.90 8.67
C SER A 49 6.58 -9.91 7.98
N ASP A 50 6.52 -9.92 6.65
CA ASP A 50 7.17 -8.96 5.78
C ASP A 50 6.10 -8.17 5.01
N ILE A 51 6.35 -6.87 4.84
CA ILE A 51 5.57 -6.02 3.94
C ILE A 51 6.27 -6.03 2.58
N LEU A 52 5.58 -6.49 1.56
CA LEU A 52 6.09 -6.67 0.21
C LEU A 52 5.37 -5.76 -0.77
N LEU A 53 6.12 -5.24 -1.73
CA LEU A 53 5.58 -4.47 -2.84
C LEU A 53 5.56 -5.35 -4.10
N LEU A 54 4.37 -5.65 -4.60
CA LEU A 54 4.15 -6.40 -5.83
C LEU A 54 3.94 -5.39 -6.96
N GLU A 55 5.02 -5.02 -7.63
CA GLU A 55 5.02 -3.93 -8.61
C GLU A 55 4.63 -4.38 -10.02
N ARG A 56 4.02 -3.46 -10.77
CA ARG A 56 3.78 -3.60 -12.22
C ARG A 56 3.12 -4.92 -12.60
N MET A 57 2.13 -5.35 -11.83
CA MET A 57 1.37 -6.54 -12.16
C MET A 57 0.40 -6.27 -13.30
N ARG A 58 0.53 -7.02 -14.39
CA ARG A 58 -0.26 -6.85 -15.61
C ARG A 58 -1.72 -7.27 -15.39
N LEU A 59 -2.67 -6.43 -15.80
CA LEU A 59 -4.08 -6.81 -15.83
C LEU A 59 -4.41 -7.73 -17.02
N PRO A 60 -5.41 -8.63 -16.86
CA PRO A 60 -6.09 -8.98 -15.62
C PRO A 60 -5.17 -9.68 -14.61
N LEU A 61 -5.34 -9.36 -13.32
CA LEU A 61 -4.49 -9.91 -12.26
C LEU A 61 -4.74 -11.40 -12.00
N GLY A 62 -5.99 -11.87 -12.17
CA GLY A 62 -6.38 -13.24 -11.80
C GLY A 62 -6.22 -13.53 -10.31
N LEU A 63 -6.23 -12.50 -9.47
CA LEU A 63 -6.11 -12.61 -8.02
C LEU A 63 -7.43 -13.11 -7.43
N VAL A 64 -7.37 -14.16 -6.61
CA VAL A 64 -8.49 -14.67 -5.82
C VAL A 64 -8.34 -14.13 -4.41
N ILE A 65 -9.34 -13.39 -3.95
CA ILE A 65 -9.32 -12.71 -2.64
C ILE A 65 -10.62 -12.97 -1.90
N GLU A 66 -10.53 -12.97 -0.57
CA GLU A 66 -11.65 -13.08 0.34
C GLU A 66 -11.56 -12.02 1.43
N GLU A 67 -12.71 -11.64 1.97
CA GLU A 67 -12.79 -10.75 3.13
C GLU A 67 -12.87 -11.60 4.40
N VAL A 68 -11.83 -11.55 5.23
CA VAL A 68 -11.71 -12.35 6.45
C VAL A 68 -11.40 -11.41 7.61
N ALA A 69 -12.29 -11.36 8.61
CA ALA A 69 -12.15 -10.50 9.79
C ALA A 69 -11.85 -9.02 9.48
N GLY A 70 -12.42 -8.48 8.39
CA GLY A 70 -12.22 -7.10 7.95
C GLY A 70 -10.90 -6.85 7.21
N GLU A 71 -10.18 -7.91 6.83
CA GLU A 71 -8.99 -7.86 6.00
C GLU A 71 -9.24 -8.55 4.65
N ILE A 72 -8.54 -8.09 3.62
CA ILE A 72 -8.56 -8.72 2.30
C ILE A 72 -7.39 -9.69 2.20
N VAL A 73 -7.71 -10.98 2.17
CA VAL A 73 -6.73 -12.06 2.15
C VAL A 73 -6.71 -12.70 0.76
N VAL A 74 -5.52 -12.90 0.21
CA VAL A 74 -5.31 -13.64 -1.03
C VAL A 74 -5.47 -15.12 -0.74
N THR A 75 -6.38 -15.78 -1.47
CA THR A 75 -6.57 -17.23 -1.42
C THR A 75 -5.97 -17.94 -2.63
N GLY A 76 -5.49 -17.18 -3.62
CA GLY A 76 -4.73 -17.72 -4.73
C GLY A 76 -4.59 -16.77 -5.91
N ALA A 77 -3.96 -17.28 -6.97
CA ALA A 77 -3.86 -16.60 -8.25
C ALA A 77 -4.12 -17.59 -9.39
N LEU A 78 -4.98 -17.21 -10.34
CA LEU A 78 -5.35 -18.03 -11.48
C LEU A 78 -4.17 -18.15 -12.47
N PRO A 79 -3.80 -19.36 -12.92
CA PRO A 79 -2.72 -19.56 -13.89
C PRO A 79 -2.87 -18.72 -15.17
N GLY A 80 -1.76 -18.13 -15.65
CA GLY A 80 -1.72 -17.31 -16.86
C GLY A 80 -2.05 -15.82 -16.66
N TYR A 81 -2.36 -15.40 -15.44
CA TYR A 81 -2.68 -14.01 -15.09
C TYR A 81 -1.54 -13.30 -14.33
N GLY A 82 -1.63 -11.97 -14.20
CA GLY A 82 -0.52 -11.15 -13.71
C GLY A 82 -0.08 -11.37 -12.27
N ALA A 83 -0.96 -11.86 -11.39
CA ALA A 83 -0.62 -12.11 -9.99
C ALA A 83 0.11 -13.44 -9.75
N VAL A 84 0.14 -14.34 -10.76
CA VAL A 84 0.76 -15.66 -10.64
C VAL A 84 2.25 -15.53 -10.37
N GLY A 85 2.73 -16.23 -9.34
CA GLY A 85 4.13 -16.21 -8.92
C GLY A 85 4.56 -14.94 -8.17
N GLN A 86 3.66 -13.96 -7.99
CA GLN A 86 3.92 -12.73 -7.24
C GLN A 86 3.16 -12.73 -5.92
N ALA A 87 1.84 -12.93 -5.99
CA ALA A 87 0.98 -13.08 -4.82
C ALA A 87 0.97 -14.54 -4.34
N ALA A 88 0.91 -14.74 -3.04
CA ALA A 88 0.83 -16.04 -2.39
C ALA A 88 -0.47 -16.17 -1.59
N GLU A 89 -0.94 -17.40 -1.44
CA GLU A 89 -2.03 -17.71 -0.52
C GLU A 89 -1.66 -17.28 0.90
N GLY A 90 -2.60 -16.62 1.59
CA GLY A 90 -2.41 -16.08 2.93
C GLY A 90 -1.87 -14.65 2.99
N ASP A 91 -1.45 -14.06 1.86
CA ASP A 91 -1.08 -12.64 1.79
C ASP A 91 -2.27 -11.76 2.21
N VAL A 92 -2.02 -10.72 3.00
CA VAL A 92 -3.01 -9.67 3.27
C VAL A 92 -2.75 -8.50 2.37
N VAL A 93 -3.74 -8.07 1.60
CA VAL A 93 -3.66 -6.83 0.84
C VAL A 93 -3.76 -5.66 1.82
N ARG A 94 -2.68 -4.90 1.99
CA ARG A 94 -2.60 -3.72 2.87
C ARG A 94 -2.87 -2.43 2.11
N GLY A 95 -2.58 -2.43 0.81
CA GLY A 95 -2.86 -1.30 -0.08
C GLY A 95 -2.62 -1.66 -1.53
N LEU A 96 -3.01 -0.75 -2.42
CA LEU A 96 -2.78 -0.87 -3.85
C LEU A 96 -2.82 0.49 -4.51
N THR A 97 -2.20 0.61 -5.69
CA THR A 97 -2.49 1.75 -6.55
C THR A 97 -3.94 1.70 -7.00
N ALA A 98 -4.52 2.84 -7.35
CA ALA A 98 -5.83 2.94 -7.99
C ALA A 98 -5.89 4.21 -8.82
N TRP A 99 -6.62 4.19 -9.94
CA TRP A 99 -7.00 5.41 -10.64
C TRP A 99 -8.30 5.95 -10.06
N ALA A 100 -8.28 7.20 -9.60
CA ALA A 100 -9.40 7.87 -8.97
C ALA A 100 -9.54 9.32 -9.45
N PRO A 101 -10.76 9.86 -9.58
CA PRO A 101 -10.94 11.25 -9.94
C PRO A 101 -10.61 12.16 -8.75
N VAL A 102 -9.59 13.00 -8.92
CA VAL A 102 -9.14 13.99 -7.95
C VAL A 102 -9.43 15.40 -8.47
N LEU A 103 -9.72 16.34 -7.58
CA LEU A 103 -9.82 17.76 -7.92
C LEU A 103 -8.42 18.36 -7.98
N ALA A 104 -7.88 18.50 -9.19
CA ALA A 104 -6.55 19.03 -9.44
C ALA A 104 -6.60 20.53 -9.80
N GLY A 105 -5.54 21.28 -9.51
CA GLY A 105 -5.38 22.68 -9.93
C GLY A 105 -5.32 23.71 -8.80
N SER A 106 -5.39 23.28 -7.54
CA SER A 106 -5.06 24.13 -6.38
C SER A 106 -4.52 23.25 -5.24
N PRO A 107 -3.47 23.67 -4.51
CA PRO A 107 -3.00 22.95 -3.32
C PRO A 107 -4.15 22.65 -2.35
N MET A 108 -4.15 21.48 -1.71
CA MET A 108 -5.27 21.00 -0.89
C MET A 108 -5.66 21.99 0.23
N TRP A 109 -4.69 22.74 0.80
CA TRP A 109 -4.97 23.81 1.77
C TRP A 109 -5.81 24.98 1.22
N GLN A 110 -5.70 25.29 -0.07
CA GLN A 110 -6.53 26.32 -0.74
C GLN A 110 -7.95 25.80 -0.96
N GLN A 111 -8.11 24.50 -1.20
CA GLN A 111 -9.44 23.87 -1.32
C GLN A 111 -10.17 23.85 0.04
N VAL A 112 -9.46 23.60 1.14
CA VAL A 112 -10.02 23.60 2.50
C VAL A 112 -10.47 25.00 2.93
N THR A 113 -9.75 26.04 2.55
CA THR A 113 -10.01 27.42 3.00
C THR A 113 -11.00 28.20 2.14
N SER A 114 -11.13 27.86 0.85
CA SER A 114 -11.98 28.60 -0.09
C SER A 114 -13.46 28.21 -0.03
N GLY A 115 -13.82 27.07 0.58
CA GLY A 115 -15.20 26.57 0.69
C GLY A 115 -15.88 26.24 -0.66
N THR A 116 -15.25 26.59 -1.77
CA THR A 116 -15.66 26.30 -3.15
C THR A 116 -14.60 25.37 -3.73
N PRO A 117 -14.95 24.22 -4.30
CA PRO A 117 -13.97 23.34 -4.93
C PRO A 117 -13.30 24.06 -6.10
N LEU A 118 -12.09 24.58 -5.88
CA LEU A 118 -11.25 25.17 -6.92
C LEU A 118 -10.44 24.04 -7.56
N GLY A 119 -10.74 23.74 -8.82
CA GLY A 119 -10.00 22.74 -9.59
C GLY A 119 -10.79 22.11 -10.73
N THR A 120 -10.07 21.36 -11.57
CA THR A 120 -10.63 20.50 -12.61
C THR A 120 -10.58 19.06 -12.13
N ARG A 121 -11.64 18.29 -12.38
CA ARG A 121 -11.66 16.87 -12.06
C ARG A 121 -10.73 16.14 -13.04
N GLN A 122 -9.64 15.59 -12.53
CA GLN A 122 -8.65 14.84 -13.30
C GLN A 122 -8.55 13.42 -12.76
N LEU A 123 -8.40 12.43 -13.63
CA LEU A 123 -8.11 11.07 -13.21
C LEU A 123 -6.63 11.01 -12.82
N LYS A 124 -6.37 10.62 -11.57
CA LYS A 124 -5.02 10.52 -11.00
C LYS A 124 -4.80 9.14 -10.41
N ARG A 125 -3.55 8.69 -10.42
CA ARG A 125 -3.12 7.47 -9.76
C ARG A 125 -2.86 7.79 -8.29
N VAL A 126 -3.59 7.14 -7.41
CA VAL A 126 -3.52 7.33 -5.96
C VAL A 126 -3.08 6.03 -5.30
N LEU A 127 -2.68 6.15 -4.04
CA LEU A 127 -2.44 5.01 -3.18
C LEU A 127 -3.68 4.74 -2.33
N PHE A 128 -4.34 3.64 -2.62
CA PHE A 128 -5.55 3.18 -1.93
C PHE A 128 -5.14 2.26 -0.77
N SER A 129 -5.61 2.58 0.44
CA SER A 129 -5.45 1.71 1.61
C SER A 129 -6.50 0.61 1.58
N ALA A 130 -6.07 -0.64 1.68
CA ALA A 130 -6.98 -1.79 1.79
C ALA A 130 -7.34 -2.13 3.25
N ASP A 131 -6.74 -1.42 4.22
CA ASP A 131 -7.05 -1.56 5.63
C ASP A 131 -8.51 -1.15 5.92
N GLY A 132 -9.37 -2.11 6.25
CA GLY A 132 -10.80 -1.91 6.49
C GLY A 132 -11.63 -1.74 5.20
N ALA A 133 -11.03 -1.97 4.04
CA ALA A 133 -11.73 -1.97 2.76
C ALA A 133 -12.52 -3.27 2.57
N THR A 134 -13.63 -3.18 1.82
CA THR A 134 -14.41 -4.36 1.45
C THR A 134 -13.82 -5.06 0.23
N PHE A 135 -14.25 -6.30 -0.02
CA PHE A 135 -13.97 -6.98 -1.29
C PHE A 135 -14.32 -6.11 -2.51
N GLY A 136 -15.46 -5.40 -2.44
CA GLY A 136 -15.95 -4.53 -3.51
C GLY A 136 -15.00 -3.38 -3.81
N ASP A 137 -14.44 -2.76 -2.77
CA ASP A 137 -13.52 -1.63 -2.89
C ASP A 137 -12.20 -2.05 -3.52
N VAL A 138 -11.58 -3.14 -3.03
CA VAL A 138 -10.32 -3.64 -3.60
C VAL A 138 -10.52 -4.10 -5.05
N ARG A 139 -11.62 -4.78 -5.35
CA ARG A 139 -11.95 -5.17 -6.73
C ARG A 139 -12.14 -3.94 -7.63
N GLY A 140 -12.80 -2.90 -7.14
CA GLY A 140 -13.00 -1.63 -7.85
C GLY A 140 -11.69 -0.90 -8.12
N ALA A 141 -10.82 -0.82 -7.11
CA ALA A 141 -9.50 -0.22 -7.21
C ALA A 141 -8.59 -0.97 -8.20
N ILE A 142 -8.63 -2.31 -8.23
CA ILE A 142 -7.92 -3.08 -9.26
C ILE A 142 -8.51 -2.76 -10.64
N ALA A 143 -9.83 -2.78 -10.78
CA ALA A 143 -10.52 -2.56 -12.05
C ALA A 143 -10.26 -1.18 -12.67
N SER A 144 -9.94 -0.16 -11.87
CA SER A 144 -9.66 1.19 -12.39
C SER A 144 -8.35 1.28 -13.20
N HIS A 145 -7.48 0.27 -13.17
CA HIS A 145 -6.29 0.23 -14.03
C HIS A 145 -6.58 -0.28 -15.44
N ARG A 146 -7.80 -0.74 -15.75
CA ARG A 146 -8.14 -1.19 -17.10
C ARG A 146 -8.13 -0.02 -18.08
N ALA A 147 -7.78 -0.29 -19.33
CA ALA A 147 -7.70 0.74 -20.37
C ALA A 147 -9.04 1.44 -20.62
N ASP A 148 -10.16 0.72 -20.52
CA ASP A 148 -11.51 1.26 -20.64
C ASP A 148 -11.92 2.17 -19.46
N ALA A 149 -11.24 2.05 -18.32
CA ALA A 149 -11.37 2.92 -17.16
C ALA A 149 -10.38 4.09 -17.15
N GLY A 150 -9.53 4.22 -18.18
CA GLY A 150 -8.50 5.25 -18.28
C GLY A 150 -7.17 4.91 -17.59
N GLY A 151 -6.99 3.66 -17.15
CA GLY A 151 -5.74 3.19 -16.56
C GLY A 151 -4.72 2.65 -17.57
N ASP A 152 -3.53 2.32 -17.07
CA ASP A 152 -2.35 1.89 -17.85
C ASP A 152 -2.21 0.36 -17.99
N GLY A 153 -3.13 -0.41 -17.43
CA GLY A 153 -3.12 -1.87 -17.46
C GLY A 153 -2.19 -2.53 -16.45
N TYR A 154 -1.61 -1.77 -15.50
CA TYR A 154 -0.71 -2.30 -14.48
C TYR A 154 -1.11 -1.83 -13.08
N ALA A 155 -1.17 -2.75 -12.12
CA ALA A 155 -1.41 -2.42 -10.72
C ALA A 155 -0.17 -2.71 -9.89
N THR A 156 0.02 -1.93 -8.82
CA THR A 156 0.96 -2.24 -7.74
C THR A 156 0.17 -2.58 -6.49
N LEU A 157 0.49 -3.69 -5.82
CA LEU A 157 -0.11 -4.08 -4.55
C LEU A 157 0.94 -4.01 -3.43
N ILE A 158 0.50 -3.62 -2.24
CA ILE A 158 1.25 -3.76 -1.00
C ILE A 158 0.62 -4.91 -0.23
N VAL A 159 1.39 -5.95 0.06
CA VAL A 159 0.91 -7.12 0.80
C VAL A 159 1.71 -7.34 2.08
N GLU A 160 1.06 -7.89 3.09
CA GLU A 160 1.72 -8.41 4.27
C GLU A 160 1.71 -9.95 4.24
N ARG A 161 2.90 -10.55 4.27
CA ARG A 161 3.11 -12.00 4.17
C ARG A 161 3.75 -12.53 5.46
N VAL A 162 3.25 -13.63 6.00
CA VAL A 162 3.88 -14.31 7.13
C VAL A 162 5.09 -15.11 6.62
N ARG A 163 6.20 -15.06 7.36
CA ARG A 163 7.43 -15.81 7.06
C ARG A 163 7.29 -17.30 7.28
#